data_AF-A0A1I7SI37-F1
#
_entry.id   AF-A0A1I7SI37-F1
#
_cell.length_a   1.000
_cell.length_b   1.000
_cell.length_c   1.000
_cell.angle_alpha   90.00
_cell.angle_beta   90.00
_cell.angle_gamma   90.00
#
_symmetry.space_group_name_H-M   'P 1'
#
loop_
_entity.id
_entity.type
_entity.pdbx_description
1 polymer ?
#
loop_
_entity_poly.entity_id
_entity_poly.type
_entity_poly.pdbx_seq_one_letter_code
_entity_poly.pdbx_strand_id
1 'polypeptide(L)'
;MVSVSRMIGGSDPHNETTKNAGNSTTPAAQTPTTKKVSAFKRLGKFAGSKKEPMYPLRDLEDSEKITSTPQKISGMVILKREKKRRMNLQKRYHAKLNNGVLKLYKQKDKQKEDKKPFTAEFNIDVSTLSQVMYNDNARKLSLVFQKETYTLVSFDKDKYMQWKTGIHQHRLYRQFQKKRGSA
;
A
#
# COMPACT_ATOMS: atom_id res chain seq x y z
N MET A 1 -24.50 50.90 -40.29
CA MET A 1 -24.63 51.41 -41.68
C MET A 1 -23.25 51.37 -42.33
N VAL A 2 -23.14 50.70 -43.49
CA VAL A 2 -22.11 50.82 -44.57
C VAL A 2 -20.63 50.72 -44.14
N SER A 3 -19.85 49.68 -44.46
CA SER A 3 -19.49 49.02 -45.73
C SER A 3 -18.93 49.95 -46.81
N VAL A 4 -18.08 49.35 -47.68
CA VAL A 4 -17.50 49.84 -48.96
C VAL A 4 -16.12 50.52 -48.76
N SER A 5 -14.99 50.21 -49.41
CA SER A 5 -14.57 49.56 -50.68
C SER A 5 -13.03 49.36 -50.63
N ARG A 6 -12.24 48.69 -51.48
CA ARG A 6 -12.33 48.00 -52.80
C ARG A 6 -11.00 47.21 -52.96
N MET A 7 -11.00 45.97 -53.45
CA MET A 7 -10.68 45.51 -54.84
C MET A 7 -9.23 45.82 -55.28
N ILE A 8 -8.46 44.87 -55.83
CA ILE A 8 -8.49 44.28 -57.21
C ILE A 8 -7.62 43.01 -57.12
N GLY A 9 -7.89 41.82 -57.67
CA GLY A 9 -8.34 41.35 -58.99
C GLY A 9 -7.33 40.26 -59.42
N GLY A 10 -7.58 39.22 -60.22
CA GLY A 10 -8.70 38.65 -60.98
C GLY A 10 -8.21 37.26 -61.49
N SER A 11 -9.08 36.26 -61.63
CA SER A 11 -9.64 35.77 -62.91
C SER A 11 -9.08 34.39 -63.32
N ASP A 12 -9.89 33.34 -63.16
CA ASP A 12 -9.92 32.10 -63.98
C ASP A 12 -10.31 32.46 -65.45
N PRO A 13 -10.08 31.64 -66.52
CA PRO A 13 -10.71 30.30 -66.68
C PRO A 13 -10.11 29.24 -67.67
N HIS A 14 -10.59 27.99 -67.54
CA HIS A 14 -10.94 26.91 -68.50
C HIS A 14 -10.11 26.47 -69.76
N ASN A 15 -10.28 25.16 -70.04
CA ASN A 15 -10.16 24.38 -71.30
C ASN A 15 -8.77 23.71 -71.54
N GLU A 16 -8.58 22.46 -72.01
CA GLU A 16 -9.40 21.52 -72.79
C GLU A 16 -8.78 20.09 -72.80
N THR A 17 -9.63 19.10 -73.09
CA THR A 17 -9.54 17.67 -73.47
C THR A 17 -8.25 17.02 -74.04
N THR A 18 -7.97 15.75 -73.69
CA THR A 18 -7.71 14.56 -74.59
C THR A 18 -7.46 13.27 -73.75
N LYS A 19 -8.40 12.31 -73.71
CA LYS A 19 -8.51 11.04 -74.48
C LYS A 19 -7.33 10.02 -74.38
N ASN A 20 -7.57 8.86 -73.75
CA ASN A 20 -7.53 7.49 -74.32
C ASN A 20 -7.63 6.41 -73.22
N ALA A 21 -8.65 5.52 -73.26
CA ALA A 21 -8.58 4.09 -73.65
C ALA A 21 -7.63 3.27 -72.75
N GLY A 22 -7.99 2.19 -72.04
CA GLY A 22 -8.90 1.08 -72.34
C GLY A 22 -8.14 -0.24 -72.13
N ASN A 23 -8.63 -1.08 -71.21
CA ASN A 23 -8.43 -2.52 -71.04
C ASN A 23 -7.08 -3.14 -70.56
N SER A 24 -7.14 -3.63 -69.31
CA SER A 24 -6.86 -5.00 -68.81
C SER A 24 -5.78 -5.86 -69.47
N THR A 25 -4.81 -6.36 -68.69
CA THR A 25 -4.42 -7.79 -68.57
C THR A 25 -3.47 -7.97 -67.36
N THR A 26 -3.81 -8.83 -66.39
CA THR A 26 -2.88 -9.35 -65.35
C THR A 26 -2.16 -10.58 -65.93
N PRO A 27 -0.90 -10.90 -65.53
CA PRO A 27 -0.77 -11.90 -64.46
C PRO A 27 0.50 -11.81 -63.57
N ALA A 28 0.32 -12.32 -62.35
CA ALA A 28 1.31 -13.01 -61.51
C ALA A 28 2.53 -12.26 -60.94
N ALA A 29 2.44 -11.93 -59.63
CA ALA A 29 3.44 -12.32 -58.62
C ALA A 29 2.86 -12.08 -57.21
N GLN A 30 2.08 -13.02 -56.68
CA GLN A 30 1.68 -13.01 -55.28
C GLN A 30 2.81 -13.61 -54.44
N THR A 31 3.68 -12.76 -53.89
CA THR A 31 4.52 -13.14 -52.76
C THR A 31 3.72 -13.04 -51.47
N PRO A 32 3.67 -14.09 -50.62
CA PRO A 32 2.88 -14.07 -49.39
C PRO A 32 3.55 -13.14 -48.38
N THR A 33 2.98 -11.94 -48.18
CA THR A 33 3.35 -11.10 -47.05
C THR A 33 2.89 -11.80 -45.77
N THR A 34 3.87 -12.38 -45.12
CA THR A 34 3.78 -13.16 -43.89
C THR A 34 3.00 -12.37 -42.84
N LYS A 35 1.93 -12.98 -42.32
CA LYS A 35 1.17 -12.51 -41.17
C LYS A 35 2.11 -12.32 -39.98
N LYS A 36 2.62 -11.11 -39.75
CA LYS A 36 3.19 -10.75 -38.45
C LYS A 36 2.03 -10.42 -37.52
N VAL A 37 1.40 -11.49 -37.02
CA VAL A 37 0.70 -11.45 -35.74
C VAL A 37 1.72 -10.89 -34.76
N SER A 38 1.55 -9.61 -34.40
CA SER A 38 2.28 -8.98 -33.30
C SER A 38 1.83 -9.71 -32.03
N ALA A 39 2.46 -10.85 -31.80
CA ALA A 39 2.28 -11.67 -30.63
C ALA A 39 2.40 -10.77 -29.41
N PHE A 40 1.40 -10.88 -28.54
CA PHE A 40 1.49 -10.56 -27.12
C PHE A 40 2.82 -11.10 -26.54
N LYS A 41 3.89 -10.33 -26.67
CA LYS A 41 5.18 -10.56 -26.02
C LYS A 41 5.49 -9.39 -25.12
N ARG A 42 4.57 -9.15 -24.19
CA ARG A 42 4.88 -8.53 -22.90
C ARG A 42 4.25 -9.35 -21.78
N LEU A 43 4.47 -10.66 -21.80
CA LEU A 43 4.60 -11.41 -20.55
C LEU A 43 5.93 -10.98 -19.92
N GLY A 44 5.93 -9.74 -19.39
CA GLY A 44 6.93 -9.35 -18.42
C GLY A 44 6.86 -10.39 -17.32
N LYS A 45 7.99 -11.06 -17.07
CA LYS A 45 8.15 -11.90 -15.89
C LYS A 45 7.71 -11.05 -14.70
N PHE A 46 6.49 -11.27 -14.20
CA PHE A 46 6.17 -10.94 -12.83
C PHE A 46 7.04 -11.89 -12.00
N ALA A 47 8.31 -11.53 -11.84
CA ALA A 47 9.11 -12.02 -10.74
C ALA A 47 8.30 -11.64 -9.52
N GLY A 48 7.49 -12.59 -9.03
CA GLY A 48 6.77 -12.41 -7.79
C GLY A 48 7.81 -11.97 -6.78
N SER A 49 7.76 -10.71 -6.36
CA SER A 49 8.69 -10.14 -5.41
C SER A 49 8.78 -11.15 -4.27
N LYS A 50 9.94 -11.82 -4.13
CA LYS A 50 10.13 -12.82 -3.07
C LYS A 50 9.73 -12.11 -1.79
N LYS A 51 8.67 -12.59 -1.14
CA LYS A 51 8.22 -11.97 0.10
C LYS A 51 9.39 -12.09 1.06
N GLU A 52 9.95 -10.95 1.46
CA GLU A 52 11.02 -10.94 2.43
C GLU A 52 10.57 -11.69 3.70
N PRO A 53 11.47 -12.46 4.32
CA PRO A 53 11.14 -13.24 5.50
C PRO A 53 10.69 -12.32 6.63
N MET A 54 9.73 -12.81 7.41
CA MET A 54 9.33 -12.20 8.68
C MET A 54 9.75 -13.13 9.81
N TYR A 55 10.20 -12.54 10.92
CA TYR A 55 10.72 -13.26 12.07
C TYR A 55 9.82 -13.06 13.30
N PRO A 56 9.54 -14.10 14.10
CA PRO A 56 8.80 -13.95 15.34
C PRO A 56 9.55 -13.09 16.37
N LEU A 57 8.83 -12.26 17.11
CA LEU A 57 9.31 -11.80 18.42
C LEU A 57 9.10 -12.92 19.44
N ARG A 58 10.12 -13.14 20.28
CA ARG A 58 10.06 -14.11 21.38
C ARG A 58 8.97 -13.74 22.40
N ASP A 59 8.44 -14.76 23.05
CA ASP A 59 7.50 -14.65 24.17
C ASP A 59 8.21 -14.78 25.51
N LEU A 60 7.53 -14.42 26.60
CA LEU A 60 8.09 -14.47 27.95
C LEU A 60 8.25 -15.94 28.41
N GLU A 61 9.50 -16.32 28.68
CA GLU A 61 9.82 -17.61 29.30
C GLU A 61 9.35 -17.68 30.75
N ASP A 62 9.12 -18.88 31.29
CA ASP A 62 8.57 -19.05 32.64
C ASP A 62 9.53 -18.61 33.76
N SER A 63 10.83 -18.63 33.49
CA SER A 63 11.89 -18.20 34.42
C SER A 63 12.15 -16.69 34.41
N GLU A 64 11.68 -15.97 33.39
CA GLU A 64 12.06 -14.58 33.14
C GLU A 64 11.19 -13.62 33.98
N LYS A 65 11.82 -12.83 34.86
CA LYS A 65 11.13 -11.84 35.69
C LYS A 65 11.22 -10.45 35.06
N ILE A 66 10.07 -9.81 34.84
CA ILE A 66 10.03 -8.42 34.39
C ILE A 66 9.99 -7.49 35.61
N THR A 67 11.05 -6.71 35.80
CA THR A 67 11.25 -5.85 36.97
C THR A 67 10.76 -4.43 36.77
N SER A 68 10.66 -3.97 35.52
CA SER A 68 10.31 -2.58 35.19
C SER A 68 9.09 -2.47 34.27
N THR A 69 8.25 -1.47 34.53
CA THR A 69 7.18 -1.08 33.62
C THR A 69 7.77 -0.45 32.35
N PRO A 70 7.45 -0.94 31.14
CA PRO A 70 7.95 -0.38 29.89
C PRO A 70 7.45 1.04 29.65
N GLN A 71 8.30 1.86 29.00
CA GLN A 71 8.00 3.26 28.71
C GLN A 71 6.85 3.40 27.70
N LYS A 72 5.94 4.35 27.97
CA LYS A 72 4.83 4.68 27.08
C LYS A 72 5.34 5.19 25.73
N ILE A 73 4.77 4.68 24.64
CA ILE A 73 5.11 5.09 23.28
C ILE A 73 3.85 5.61 22.59
N SER A 74 3.97 6.73 21.88
CA SER A 74 2.90 7.28 21.06
C SER A 74 3.43 7.82 19.75
N GLY A 75 2.60 7.75 18.71
CA GLY A 75 2.95 8.30 17.42
C GLY A 75 2.03 7.82 16.30
N MET A 76 2.29 8.34 15.11
CA MET A 76 1.52 8.00 13.92
C MET A 76 1.96 6.65 13.35
N VAL A 77 0.98 5.81 13.05
CA VAL A 77 1.17 4.50 12.44
C VAL A 77 0.17 4.27 11.32
N ILE A 78 0.55 3.40 10.39
CA ILE A 78 -0.32 2.87 9.35
C ILE A 78 -0.64 1.43 9.74
N LEU A 79 -1.93 1.12 9.84
CA LEU A 79 -2.41 -0.24 10.00
C LEU A 79 -3.00 -0.72 8.67
N LYS A 80 -2.50 -1.85 8.19
CA LYS A 80 -2.95 -2.49 6.95
C LYS A 80 -3.43 -3.89 7.27
N ARG A 81 -4.66 -4.21 6.90
CA ARG A 81 -5.16 -5.58 7.03
C ARG A 81 -4.63 -6.44 5.89
N GLU A 82 -4.02 -7.57 6.19
CA GLU A 82 -3.57 -8.53 5.19
C GLU A 82 -4.76 -9.41 4.77
N LYS A 83 -5.31 -9.19 3.57
CA LYS A 83 -6.30 -10.08 2.95
C LYS A 83 -5.80 -10.59 1.61
N LYS A 84 -5.88 -11.90 1.37
CA LYS A 84 -5.46 -12.53 0.11
C LYS A 84 -6.28 -12.07 -1.12
N ARG A 85 -7.52 -11.59 -0.95
CA ARG A 85 -8.50 -11.42 -2.05
C ARG A 85 -9.25 -10.09 -2.09
N ARG A 86 -8.93 -9.09 -1.24
CA ARG A 86 -9.59 -7.77 -1.28
C ARG A 86 -8.55 -6.66 -1.30
N MET A 87 -8.93 -5.49 -1.82
CA MET A 87 -8.11 -4.27 -1.72
C MET A 87 -7.63 -4.11 -0.27
N ASN A 88 -6.31 -4.00 -0.11
CA ASN A 88 -5.71 -3.83 1.20
C ASN A 88 -6.05 -2.43 1.70
N LEU A 89 -7.05 -2.33 2.59
CA LEU A 89 -7.39 -1.07 3.22
C LEU A 89 -6.28 -0.72 4.21
N GLN A 90 -5.48 0.29 3.88
CA GLN A 90 -4.53 0.91 4.79
C GLN A 90 -5.19 2.14 5.41
N LYS A 91 -5.07 2.29 6.72
CA LYS A 91 -5.59 3.44 7.46
C LYS A 91 -4.50 4.00 8.37
N ARG A 92 -4.51 5.31 8.53
CA ARG A 92 -3.61 6.03 9.45
C ARG A 92 -4.27 6.17 10.81
N TYR A 93 -3.48 5.95 11.86
CA TYR A 93 -3.91 6.03 13.24
C TYR A 93 -2.87 6.79 14.05
N HIS A 94 -3.34 7.57 15.02
CA HIS A 94 -2.49 7.90 16.16
C HIS A 94 -2.54 6.68 17.10
N ALA A 95 -1.40 6.02 17.28
CA ALA A 95 -1.26 4.90 18.21
C ALA A 95 -0.69 5.37 19.55
N LYS A 96 -1.22 4.80 20.64
CA LYS A 96 -0.65 4.90 21.99
C LYS A 96 -0.49 3.50 22.55
N LEU A 97 0.72 3.14 22.93
CA LEU A 97 1.06 1.88 23.58
C LEU A 97 1.40 2.16 25.05
N ASN A 98 0.64 1.54 25.95
CA ASN A 98 0.81 1.69 27.38
C ASN A 98 0.39 0.39 28.09
N ASN A 99 1.19 -0.07 29.05
CA ASN A 99 0.89 -1.25 29.89
C ASN A 99 0.43 -2.50 29.10
N GLY A 100 1.00 -2.76 27.92
CA GLY A 100 0.60 -3.92 27.12
C GLY A 100 -0.61 -3.72 26.23
N VAL A 101 -1.14 -2.49 26.18
CA VAL A 101 -2.35 -2.18 25.45
C VAL A 101 -2.05 -1.13 24.37
N LEU A 102 -2.23 -1.51 23.11
CA LEU A 102 -2.10 -0.66 21.94
C LEU A 102 -3.48 -0.10 21.57
N LYS A 103 -3.66 1.20 21.80
CA LYS A 103 -4.87 1.95 21.42
C LYS A 103 -4.63 2.68 20.11
N LEU A 104 -5.53 2.49 19.14
CA LEU A 104 -5.46 3.15 17.83
C LEU A 104 -6.62 4.13 17.70
N TYR A 105 -6.28 5.41 17.55
CA TYR A 105 -7.23 6.50 17.39
C TYR A 105 -7.28 6.92 15.93
N LYS A 106 -8.48 6.88 15.34
CA LYS A 106 -8.65 7.32 13.95
C LYS A 106 -8.45 8.82 13.88
N GLN A 107 -7.41 9.24 13.17
CA GLN A 107 -7.24 10.66 12.88
C GLN A 107 -8.20 11.03 11.74
N LYS A 108 -9.05 12.04 11.97
CA LYS A 108 -9.72 12.74 10.87
C LYS A 108 -8.78 13.85 10.41
N ASP A 109 -8.62 14.03 9.09
CA ASP A 109 -7.62 14.90 8.43
C ASP A 109 -7.59 16.38 8.89
N LYS A 110 -8.50 16.82 9.77
CA LYS A 110 -8.63 18.21 10.23
C LYS A 110 -8.59 18.41 11.74
N GLN A 111 -8.31 17.38 12.55
CA GLN A 111 -8.29 17.51 14.01
C GLN A 111 -6.86 17.52 14.56
N LYS A 112 -6.49 18.66 15.18
CA LYS A 112 -5.30 18.80 16.04
C LYS A 112 -5.49 17.95 17.31
N GLU A 113 -4.39 17.45 17.86
CA GLU A 113 -4.33 16.49 18.97
C GLU A 113 -5.10 16.89 20.24
N ASP A 114 -5.40 18.18 20.43
CA ASP A 114 -5.77 18.72 21.75
C ASP A 114 -7.27 18.90 22.01
N LYS A 115 -8.17 18.67 21.04
CA LYS A 115 -9.55 19.20 21.14
C LYS A 115 -10.70 18.19 21.35
N LYS A 116 -10.47 16.88 21.40
CA LYS A 116 -11.52 15.92 21.80
C LYS A 116 -10.93 14.60 22.28
N PRO A 117 -11.52 13.93 23.28
CA PRO A 117 -11.17 12.55 23.59
C PRO A 117 -11.49 11.70 22.35
N PHE A 118 -10.46 11.33 21.60
CA PHE A 118 -10.62 10.41 20.49
C PHE A 118 -11.10 9.08 21.06
N THR A 119 -12.24 8.57 20.61
CA THR A 119 -12.63 7.19 20.89
C THR A 119 -11.67 6.27 20.14
N ALA A 120 -11.02 5.34 20.85
CA ALA A 120 -10.14 4.37 20.21
C ALA A 120 -10.96 3.48 19.27
N GLU A 121 -10.59 3.41 17.99
CA GLU A 121 -11.22 2.49 17.02
C GLU A 121 -10.79 1.05 17.33
N PHE A 122 -9.55 0.88 17.80
CA PHE A 122 -9.03 -0.41 18.25
C PHE A 122 -8.37 -0.29 19.61
N ASN A 123 -8.59 -1.30 20.42
CA ASN A 123 -7.95 -1.49 21.71
C ASN A 123 -7.38 -2.91 21.76
N ILE A 124 -6.09 -3.05 21.50
CA ILE A 124 -5.42 -4.33 21.28
C ILE A 124 -4.55 -4.63 22.50
N ASP A 125 -4.88 -5.68 23.24
CA ASP A 125 -3.95 -6.25 24.21
C ASP A 125 -2.87 -7.03 23.45
N VAL A 126 -1.63 -6.54 23.48
CA VAL A 126 -0.55 -7.14 22.67
C VAL A 126 -0.16 -8.54 23.18
N SER A 127 -0.55 -8.91 24.40
CA SER A 127 -0.33 -10.24 24.96
C SER A 127 -1.28 -11.29 24.41
N THR A 128 -2.43 -10.89 23.86
CA THR A 128 -3.43 -11.83 23.31
C THR A 128 -3.21 -12.11 21.83
N LEU A 129 -2.23 -11.44 21.22
CA LEU A 129 -1.80 -11.74 19.87
C LEU A 129 -1.18 -13.13 19.83
N SER A 130 -1.61 -13.93 18.86
CA SER A 130 -1.04 -15.26 18.62
C SER A 130 0.45 -15.16 18.33
N GLN A 131 0.85 -14.15 17.57
CA GLN A 131 2.25 -13.86 17.29
C GLN A 131 2.44 -12.39 16.93
N VAL A 132 3.61 -11.85 17.24
CA VAL A 132 4.09 -10.61 16.64
C VAL A 132 5.30 -10.95 15.80
N MET A 133 5.26 -10.59 14.52
CA MET A 133 6.37 -10.80 13.59
C MET A 133 6.99 -9.46 13.22
N TYR A 134 8.27 -9.45 12.87
CA TYR A 134 8.98 -8.28 12.39
C TYR A 134 9.75 -8.57 11.10
N ASN A 135 9.94 -7.54 10.31
CA ASN A 135 10.91 -7.52 9.22
C ASN A 135 11.62 -6.16 9.27
N ASP A 136 12.91 -6.19 9.61
CA ASP A 136 13.74 -5.00 9.78
C ASP A 136 14.07 -4.34 8.44
N ASN A 137 14.26 -5.12 7.38
CA ASN A 137 14.54 -4.62 6.03
C ASN A 137 13.36 -3.80 5.50
N ALA A 138 12.14 -4.34 5.64
CA ALA A 138 10.92 -3.68 5.24
C ALA A 138 10.40 -2.67 6.27
N ARG A 139 10.99 -2.60 7.47
CA ARG A 139 10.53 -1.80 8.64
C ARG A 139 9.06 -2.03 8.96
N LYS A 140 8.64 -3.30 9.00
CA LYS A 140 7.26 -3.72 9.25
C LYS A 140 7.16 -4.58 10.50
N LEU A 141 6.02 -4.47 11.16
CA LEU A 141 5.58 -5.39 12.20
C LEU A 141 4.28 -6.03 11.73
N SER A 142 4.09 -7.32 11.95
CA SER A 142 2.82 -8.01 11.70
C SER A 142 2.24 -8.49 13.02
N LEU A 143 1.04 -8.01 13.31
CA LEU A 143 0.22 -8.39 14.45
C LEU A 143 -0.69 -9.54 13.99
N VAL A 144 -0.38 -10.75 14.45
CA VAL A 144 -1.11 -11.96 14.07
C VAL A 144 -2.14 -12.27 15.15
N PHE A 145 -3.41 -12.19 14.76
CA PHE A 145 -4.56 -12.66 15.53
C PHE A 145 -4.98 -14.04 15.01
N GLN A 146 -5.80 -14.76 15.77
CA GLN A 146 -6.29 -16.09 15.39
C GLN A 146 -6.95 -16.15 13.99
N LYS A 147 -7.68 -15.10 13.59
CA LYS A 147 -8.44 -15.05 12.33
C LYS A 147 -7.93 -14.01 11.34
N GLU A 148 -7.04 -13.12 11.77
CA GLU A 148 -6.69 -11.92 11.01
C GLU A 148 -5.22 -11.54 11.22
N THR A 149 -4.60 -10.98 10.20
CA THR A 149 -3.24 -10.44 10.30
C THR A 149 -3.24 -8.99 9.88
N TYR A 150 -2.57 -8.16 10.66
CA TYR A 150 -2.43 -6.75 10.39
C TYR A 150 -0.95 -6.38 10.32
N THR A 151 -0.54 -5.75 9.23
CA THR A 151 0.75 -5.08 9.16
C THR A 151 0.64 -3.72 9.83
N LEU A 152 1.48 -3.48 10.84
CA LEU A 152 1.71 -2.20 11.46
C LEU A 152 3.02 -1.61 10.90
N VAL A 153 2.95 -0.38 10.41
CA VAL A 153 4.10 0.37 9.89
C VAL A 153 4.16 1.70 10.61
N SER A 154 5.32 2.09 11.11
CA SER A 154 5.47 3.43 11.66
C SER A 154 5.38 4.45 10.53
N PHE A 155 4.66 5.55 10.76
CA PHE A 155 4.60 6.63 9.78
C PHE A 155 5.98 7.31 9.62
N ASP A 156 6.68 7.45 10.76
CA ASP A 156 8.06 7.90 10.82
C ASP A 156 9.00 6.69 10.78
N LYS A 157 9.83 6.61 9.74
CA LYS A 157 10.69 5.45 9.49
C LYS A 157 11.75 5.27 10.57
N ASP A 158 12.12 6.34 11.29
CA ASP A 158 13.17 6.30 12.31
C ASP A 158 12.61 5.80 13.65
N LYS A 159 11.29 5.92 13.85
CA LYS A 159 10.58 5.36 15.01
C LYS A 159 10.30 3.87 14.89
N TYR A 160 10.66 3.23 13.78
CA TYR A 160 10.45 1.79 13.59
C TYR A 160 11.04 0.95 14.75
N MET A 161 12.31 1.21 15.11
CA MET A 161 12.97 0.46 16.17
C MET A 161 12.31 0.69 17.53
N GLN A 162 11.88 1.94 17.80
CA GLN A 162 11.12 2.27 19.01
C GLN A 162 9.82 1.47 19.09
N TRP A 163 9.07 1.35 17.99
CA TRP A 163 7.83 0.57 17.95
C TRP A 163 8.08 -0.94 18.09
N LYS A 164 9.11 -1.49 17.43
CA LYS A 164 9.48 -2.91 17.54
C LYS A 164 9.82 -3.27 18.98
N THR A 165 10.78 -2.56 19.56
CA THR A 165 11.25 -2.79 20.94
C THR A 165 10.14 -2.53 21.95
N GLY A 166 9.37 -1.45 21.76
CA GLY A 166 8.24 -1.11 22.60
C GLY A 166 7.18 -2.19 22.64
N ILE A 167 6.71 -2.64 21.48
CA ILE A 167 5.71 -3.73 21.40
C ILE A 167 6.23 -5.00 22.06
N HIS A 168 7.51 -5.33 21.85
CA HIS A 168 8.13 -6.49 22.50
C HIS A 168 8.09 -6.37 24.04
N GLN A 169 8.64 -5.29 24.60
CA GLN A 169 8.71 -5.09 26.05
C GLN A 169 7.31 -5.02 26.68
N HIS A 170 6.37 -4.34 26.03
CA HIS A 170 4.98 -4.28 26.48
C HIS A 170 4.28 -5.65 26.44
N ARG A 171 4.60 -6.50 25.46
CA ARG A 171 4.08 -7.88 25.37
C ARG A 171 4.59 -8.73 26.53
N LEU A 172 5.89 -8.73 26.76
CA LEU A 172 6.51 -9.45 27.88
C LEU A 172 5.95 -8.98 29.23
N TYR A 173 5.89 -7.66 29.45
CA TYR A 173 5.35 -7.08 30.67
C TYR A 173 3.89 -7.50 30.93
N ARG A 174 3.05 -7.48 29.90
CA ARG A 174 1.64 -7.85 30.02
C ARG A 174 1.43 -9.35 30.24
N GLN A 175 2.26 -10.18 29.61
CA GLN A 175 2.29 -11.63 29.88
C GLN A 175 2.67 -11.90 31.33
N PHE A 176 3.71 -11.23 31.84
CA PHE A 176 4.14 -11.35 33.23
C PHE A 176 3.04 -10.92 34.22
N GLN A 177 2.38 -9.78 33.98
CA GLN A 177 1.27 -9.33 34.81
C GLN A 177 0.12 -10.35 34.86
N LYS A 178 -0.25 -10.93 33.72
CA LYS A 178 -1.31 -11.95 33.66
C LYS A 178 -0.93 -13.21 34.42
N LYS A 179 0.30 -13.71 34.24
CA LYS A 179 0.81 -14.87 35.01
C LYS A 179 0.75 -14.63 36.53
N ARG A 180 1.07 -13.41 37.00
CA ARG A 180 1.02 -13.06 38.43
C ARG A 180 -0.38 -12.83 38.99
N GLY A 181 -1.32 -12.34 38.17
CA GLY A 181 -2.72 -12.12 38.57
C GLY A 181 -3.64 -13.32 38.37
N SER A 182 -3.11 -14.44 37.88
CA SER A 182 -3.81 -15.72 37.74
C SER A 182 -3.42 -16.76 38.82
N ALA A 183 -2.67 -16.32 39.83
CA ALA A 183 -2.43 -17.04 41.08
C ALA A 183 -3.33 -16.46 42.17
#